data_AF-A0A2S7T7X6-F1
#
_entry.id   AF-A0A2S7T7X6-F1
#
_cell.length_a   1.000
_cell.length_b   1.000
_cell.length_c   1.000
_cell.angle_alpha   90.00
_cell.angle_beta   90.00
_cell.angle_gamma   90.00
#
_symmetry.space_group_name_H-M   'P 1'
#
loop_
_entity.id
_entity.type
_entity.pdbx_description
1 polymer ?
#
loop_
_entity_poly.entity_id
_entity_poly.type
_entity_poly.pdbx_seq_one_letter_code
_entity_poly.pdbx_strand_id
1 'polypeptide(L)'
;MNWSRFIQKSSLNIQKDLFLLVVIFCVCTFVSAQDAGLKEKKIQKLEAEWEELVYQKGGCIGGMQYAHQPLGDEMEEYLVFGMSSWKVFVKQENNHLFEFLISQFSDTTKTKVHTCPFFIATNGEMAVYAIQKITKVNWYDFEDFNSYKDKKTTGSMDQPQMWLRSILTDHRKRKKLIGYYRAYYYK
;
A
#
# COMPACT_ATOMS: atom_id res chain seq x y z
N MET A 1 -22.00 66.64 1.17
CA MET A 1 -21.65 65.20 1.19
C MET A 1 -20.35 65.01 1.93
N ASN A 2 -20.33 64.21 3.00
CA ASN A 2 -19.21 64.09 3.93
C ASN A 2 -18.27 62.94 3.52
N TRP A 3 -17.31 63.25 2.64
CA TRP A 3 -16.39 62.28 2.01
C TRP A 3 -15.47 61.55 3.01
N SER A 4 -15.15 62.18 4.14
CA SER A 4 -14.29 61.59 5.19
C SER A 4 -14.92 60.36 5.85
N ARG A 5 -16.24 60.35 6.07
CA ARG A 5 -16.95 59.19 6.63
C ARG A 5 -17.03 58.00 5.67
N PHE A 6 -16.95 58.23 4.36
CA PHE A 6 -17.02 57.17 3.35
C PHE A 6 -15.68 56.43 3.24
N ILE A 7 -14.56 57.17 3.22
CA ILE A 7 -13.20 56.64 3.17
C ILE A 7 -12.85 55.84 4.44
N GLN A 8 -13.31 56.31 5.60
CA GLN A 8 -13.06 55.62 6.87
C GLN A 8 -13.85 54.30 6.99
N LYS A 9 -15.05 54.22 6.39
CA LYS A 9 -15.86 52.99 6.34
C LYS A 9 -15.29 51.95 5.36
N SER A 10 -14.78 52.37 4.21
CA SER A 10 -14.14 51.48 3.24
C SER A 10 -12.81 50.92 3.75
N SER A 11 -12.00 51.73 4.44
CA SER A 11 -10.74 51.30 5.06
C SER A 11 -10.97 50.25 6.17
N LEU A 12 -12.02 50.42 6.99
CA LEU A 12 -12.35 49.45 8.05
C LEU A 12 -12.82 48.09 7.50
N ASN A 13 -13.57 48.09 6.39
CA ASN A 13 -13.99 46.84 5.75
C ASN A 13 -12.80 46.11 5.12
N ILE A 14 -11.90 46.82 4.43
CA ILE A 14 -10.69 46.22 3.86
C ILE A 14 -9.81 45.61 4.96
N GLN A 15 -9.65 46.27 6.12
CA GLN A 15 -8.89 45.69 7.24
C GLN A 15 -9.56 44.43 7.84
N LYS A 16 -10.90 44.39 7.92
CA LYS A 16 -11.63 43.21 8.39
C LYS A 16 -11.52 42.05 7.41
N ASP A 17 -11.60 42.33 6.12
CA ASP A 17 -11.46 41.33 5.06
C ASP A 17 -10.03 40.77 5.01
N LEU A 18 -9.01 41.61 5.20
CA LEU A 18 -7.61 41.18 5.31
C LEU A 18 -7.39 40.30 6.55
N PHE A 19 -7.97 40.68 7.69
CA PHE A 19 -7.85 39.91 8.93
C PHE A 19 -8.55 38.55 8.81
N LEU A 20 -9.72 38.50 8.18
CA LEU A 20 -10.44 37.26 7.92
C LEU A 20 -9.65 36.34 6.98
N LEU A 21 -9.04 36.88 5.92
CA LEU A 21 -8.18 36.12 4.99
C LEU A 21 -6.93 35.56 5.70
N VAL A 22 -6.28 36.34 6.57
CA VAL A 22 -5.13 35.87 7.35
C VAL A 22 -5.54 34.77 8.33
N VAL A 23 -6.67 34.92 9.02
CA VAL A 23 -7.19 33.88 9.93
C VAL A 23 -7.54 32.61 9.17
N ILE A 24 -8.22 32.70 8.03
CA ILE A 24 -8.53 31.53 7.18
C ILE A 24 -7.23 30.86 6.71
N PHE A 25 -6.25 31.64 6.22
CA PHE A 25 -4.97 31.09 5.77
C PHE A 25 -4.21 30.39 6.91
N CYS A 26 -4.13 31.00 8.09
CA CYS A 26 -3.50 30.40 9.27
C CYS A 26 -4.21 29.14 9.76
N VAL A 27 -5.55 29.10 9.74
CA VAL A 27 -6.32 27.90 10.10
C VAL A 27 -6.10 26.80 9.08
N CYS A 28 -6.11 27.12 7.77
CA CYS A 28 -5.87 26.13 6.71
C CYS A 28 -4.45 25.53 6.79
N THR A 29 -3.42 26.35 7.05
CA THR A 29 -2.05 25.85 7.19
C THR A 29 -1.86 25.01 8.46
N PHE A 30 -2.46 25.40 9.58
CA PHE A 30 -2.42 24.63 10.81
C PHE A 30 -3.10 23.27 10.68
N VAL A 31 -4.31 23.23 10.11
CA VAL A 31 -5.04 21.97 9.84
C VAL A 31 -4.23 21.08 8.89
N SER A 32 -3.66 21.63 7.81
CA SER A 32 -2.84 20.87 6.87
C SER A 32 -1.58 20.27 7.53
N ALA A 33 -0.94 21.01 8.44
CA ALA A 33 0.23 20.53 9.18
C ALA A 33 -0.15 19.41 10.18
N GLN A 34 -1.31 19.51 10.83
CA GLN A 34 -1.80 18.49 11.76
C GLN A 34 -2.16 17.19 11.03
N ASP A 35 -2.79 17.29 9.85
CA ASP A 35 -3.11 16.15 8.99
C ASP A 35 -1.84 15.47 8.44
N ALA A 36 -0.83 16.25 8.04
CA ALA A 36 0.46 15.72 7.62
C ALA A 36 1.16 14.97 8.76
N GLY A 37 1.18 15.54 9.97
CA GLY A 37 1.77 14.89 11.14
C GLY A 37 1.06 13.60 11.56
N LEU A 38 -0.28 13.53 11.41
CA LEU A 38 -1.03 12.30 11.65
C LEU A 38 -0.72 11.24 10.59
N LYS A 39 -0.63 11.63 9.32
CA LYS A 39 -0.27 10.73 8.22
C LYS A 39 1.12 10.14 8.42
N GLU A 40 2.10 10.96 8.78
CA GLU A 40 3.47 10.53 9.05
C GLU A 40 3.52 9.51 10.18
N LYS A 41 2.86 9.77 11.31
CA LYS A 41 2.78 8.82 12.44
C LYS A 41 2.16 7.48 12.04
N LYS A 42 1.13 7.48 11.19
CA LYS A 42 0.52 6.24 10.68
C LYS A 42 1.49 5.45 9.81
N ILE A 43 2.24 6.10 8.94
CA ILE A 43 3.23 5.45 8.08
C ILE A 43 4.37 4.88 8.93
N GLN A 44 4.91 5.63 9.89
CA GLN A 44 5.96 5.13 10.80
C GLN A 44 5.51 3.89 11.58
N LYS A 45 4.25 3.86 12.03
CA LYS A 45 3.68 2.68 12.67
C LYS A 45 3.64 1.48 11.70
N LEU A 46 3.19 1.68 10.47
CA LEU A 46 3.15 0.63 9.45
C LEU A 46 4.54 0.11 9.10
N GLU A 47 5.53 0.99 8.99
CA GLU A 47 6.94 0.65 8.78
C GLU A 47 7.47 -0.23 9.90
N ALA A 48 7.23 0.14 11.16
CA ALA A 48 7.67 -0.64 12.31
C ALA A 48 7.02 -2.03 12.38
N GLU A 49 5.70 -2.11 12.14
CA GLU A 49 4.99 -3.39 12.09
C GLU A 49 5.48 -4.27 10.93
N TRP A 50 5.70 -3.67 9.77
CA TRP A 50 6.21 -4.36 8.58
C TRP A 50 7.62 -4.89 8.80
N GLU A 51 8.51 -4.07 9.39
CA GLU A 51 9.88 -4.46 9.75
C GLU A 51 9.89 -5.69 10.67
N GLU A 52 9.05 -5.66 11.70
CA GLU A 52 8.90 -6.79 12.63
C GLU A 52 8.42 -8.06 11.90
N LEU A 53 7.39 -7.94 11.06
CA LEU A 53 6.81 -9.08 10.35
C LEU A 53 7.76 -9.68 9.32
N VAL A 54 8.41 -8.84 8.51
CA VAL A 54 9.12 -9.25 7.30
C VAL A 54 10.59 -9.57 7.57
N TYR A 55 11.25 -8.82 8.45
CA TYR A 55 12.69 -8.94 8.69
C TYR A 55 13.06 -9.51 10.05
N GLN A 56 12.16 -9.49 11.05
CA GLN A 56 12.43 -10.07 12.36
C GLN A 56 11.81 -11.46 12.52
N LYS A 57 10.48 -11.57 12.32
CA LYS A 57 9.71 -12.80 12.49
C LYS A 57 9.80 -13.73 11.28
N GLY A 58 9.58 -13.21 10.08
CA GLY A 58 9.55 -14.01 8.86
C GLY A 58 8.35 -14.96 8.79
N GLY A 59 8.54 -16.11 8.15
CA GLY A 59 7.55 -17.18 8.05
C GLY A 59 7.52 -17.86 6.69
N CYS A 60 6.44 -18.60 6.43
CA CYS A 60 6.21 -19.33 5.17
C CYS A 60 5.00 -18.76 4.45
N ILE A 61 5.12 -18.44 3.17
CA ILE A 61 3.96 -18.28 2.28
C ILE A 61 3.89 -19.46 1.32
N GLY A 62 2.66 -19.88 1.01
CA GLY A 62 2.45 -20.75 -0.12
C GLY A 62 2.91 -20.01 -1.38
N GLY A 63 3.71 -20.66 -2.23
CA GLY A 63 3.94 -20.14 -3.60
C GLY A 63 2.65 -20.05 -4.42
N MET A 64 1.58 -20.68 -3.93
CA MET A 64 0.21 -20.46 -4.34
C MET A 64 -0.21 -19.05 -3.92
N GLN A 65 -0.57 -18.25 -4.91
CA GLN A 65 -1.16 -16.93 -4.70
C GLN A 65 -2.53 -17.05 -4.02
N TYR A 66 -3.24 -15.96 -3.77
CA TYR A 66 -4.55 -16.01 -3.12
C TYR A 66 -5.45 -17.05 -3.82
N ALA A 67 -5.73 -18.15 -3.12
CA ALA A 67 -6.56 -19.21 -3.65
C ALA A 67 -8.03 -18.80 -3.49
N HIS A 68 -8.78 -18.79 -4.59
CA HIS A 68 -10.23 -18.58 -4.55
C HIS A 68 -10.97 -19.74 -3.87
N GLN A 69 -10.31 -20.90 -3.75
CA GLN A 69 -10.76 -22.02 -2.94
C GLN A 69 -9.98 -22.04 -1.63
N PRO A 70 -10.64 -22.29 -0.48
CA PRO A 70 -9.94 -22.40 0.78
C PRO A 70 -8.91 -23.52 0.68
N LEU A 71 -7.64 -23.17 0.94
CA LEU A 71 -6.71 -24.16 1.48
C LEU A 71 -7.39 -24.60 2.78
N GLY A 72 -7.72 -25.88 2.93
CA GLY A 72 -8.46 -26.35 4.12
C GLY A 72 -7.88 -25.72 5.39
N ASP A 73 -8.74 -25.31 6.34
CA ASP A 73 -8.43 -24.35 7.41
C ASP A 73 -7.08 -24.59 8.10
N GLU A 74 -6.71 -25.86 8.29
CA GLU A 74 -5.41 -26.28 8.85
C GLU A 74 -4.19 -25.77 8.06
N MET A 75 -4.20 -25.77 6.72
CA MET A 75 -3.07 -25.31 5.92
C MET A 75 -2.92 -23.78 5.91
N GLU A 76 -4.02 -23.03 6.02
CA GLU A 76 -3.94 -21.56 6.05
C GLU A 76 -3.27 -21.06 7.33
N GLU A 77 -3.48 -21.75 8.47
CA GLU A 77 -2.87 -21.41 9.76
C GLU A 77 -1.33 -21.48 9.77
N TYR A 78 -0.74 -22.38 8.99
CA TYR A 78 0.72 -22.53 8.90
C TYR A 78 1.40 -21.52 7.96
N LEU A 79 0.63 -20.75 7.17
CA LEU A 79 1.15 -19.71 6.30
C LEU A 79 1.15 -18.35 7.00
N VAL A 80 1.95 -17.40 6.52
CA VAL A 80 2.10 -16.10 7.20
C VAL A 80 0.75 -15.43 7.46
N PHE A 81 -0.18 -15.46 6.50
CA PHE A 81 -1.50 -14.84 6.65
C PHE A 81 -2.47 -15.61 7.57
N GLY A 82 -2.10 -16.82 8.00
CA GLY A 82 -2.76 -17.55 9.08
C GLY A 82 -2.33 -17.09 10.47
N MET A 83 -1.12 -16.53 10.60
CA MET A 83 -0.55 -16.09 11.87
C MET A 83 -1.28 -14.85 12.40
N SER A 84 -1.48 -14.79 13.72
CA SER A 84 -2.22 -13.70 14.37
C SER A 84 -1.66 -12.30 14.07
N SER A 85 -0.33 -12.14 14.05
CA SER A 85 0.31 -10.85 13.78
C SER A 85 0.05 -10.35 12.35
N TRP A 86 0.14 -11.24 11.37
CA TRP A 86 -0.17 -10.93 9.97
C TRP A 86 -1.66 -10.67 9.76
N LYS A 87 -2.54 -11.46 10.41
CA LYS A 87 -3.99 -11.23 10.40
C LYS A 87 -4.35 -9.85 10.91
N VAL A 88 -3.73 -9.40 12.01
CA VAL A 88 -3.93 -8.06 12.54
C VAL A 88 -3.44 -7.02 11.53
N PHE A 89 -2.25 -7.20 10.96
CA PHE A 89 -1.67 -6.27 10.00
C PHE A 89 -2.55 -6.06 8.76
N VAL A 90 -2.94 -7.13 8.07
CA VAL A 90 -3.73 -7.02 6.83
C VAL A 90 -5.19 -6.61 7.06
N LYS A 91 -5.73 -6.78 8.27
CA LYS A 91 -7.08 -6.32 8.65
C LYS A 91 -7.17 -4.81 8.89
N GLN A 92 -6.05 -4.09 8.93
CA GLN A 92 -6.06 -2.63 9.10
C GLN A 92 -6.56 -1.88 7.85
N GLU A 93 -7.41 -2.51 7.02
CA GLU A 93 -7.91 -2.09 5.70
C GLU A 93 -8.14 -0.58 5.60
N ASN A 94 -7.09 0.16 5.24
CA ASN A 94 -7.13 1.60 5.09
C ASN A 94 -6.14 2.06 4.03
N ASN A 95 -6.42 3.22 3.44
CA ASN A 95 -5.65 3.77 2.31
C ASN A 95 -4.15 3.94 2.62
N HIS A 96 -3.76 4.16 3.88
CA HIS A 96 -2.34 4.28 4.23
C HIS A 96 -1.61 2.94 4.16
N LEU A 97 -2.24 1.85 4.62
CA LEU A 97 -1.67 0.51 4.48
C LEU A 97 -1.50 0.15 3.00
N PHE A 98 -2.52 0.38 2.19
CA PHE A 98 -2.45 0.10 0.76
C PHE A 98 -1.33 0.88 0.06
N GLU A 99 -1.25 2.20 0.27
CA GLU A 99 -0.21 3.03 -0.33
C GLU A 99 1.19 2.73 0.22
N PHE A 100 1.29 2.36 1.50
CA PHE A 100 2.53 1.84 2.08
C PHE A 100 2.98 0.56 1.35
N LEU A 101 2.10 -0.42 1.15
CA LEU A 101 2.45 -1.65 0.45
C LEU A 101 2.86 -1.39 -1.01
N ILE A 102 2.15 -0.48 -1.71
CA ILE A 102 2.52 -0.07 -3.08
C ILE A 102 3.93 0.54 -3.12
N SER A 103 4.31 1.33 -2.12
CA SER A 103 5.65 1.95 -2.09
C SER A 103 6.78 0.93 -1.96
N GLN A 104 6.50 -0.28 -1.45
CA GLN A 104 7.48 -1.36 -1.33
C GLN A 104 7.74 -2.12 -2.64
N PHE A 105 6.94 -1.94 -3.70
CA PHE A 105 6.99 -2.80 -4.91
C PHE A 105 8.33 -2.82 -5.63
N SER A 106 9.13 -1.74 -5.53
CA SER A 106 10.47 -1.69 -6.13
C SER A 106 11.57 -2.25 -5.23
N ASP A 107 11.26 -2.55 -3.97
CA ASP A 107 12.26 -3.02 -3.01
C ASP A 107 12.56 -4.51 -3.22
N THR A 108 13.81 -4.79 -3.60
CA THR A 108 14.31 -6.14 -3.86
C THR A 108 15.01 -6.77 -2.66
N THR A 109 15.00 -6.11 -1.50
CA THR A 109 15.64 -6.60 -0.28
C THR A 109 15.06 -7.96 0.12
N LYS A 110 15.95 -8.91 0.47
CA LYS A 110 15.54 -10.25 0.90
C LYS A 110 14.98 -10.18 2.30
N THR A 111 13.88 -10.88 2.52
CA THR A 111 13.16 -10.92 3.78
C THR A 111 13.53 -12.18 4.58
N LYS A 112 12.96 -12.35 5.78
CA LYS A 112 12.96 -13.64 6.49
C LYS A 112 11.74 -14.51 6.13
N VAL A 113 10.88 -14.04 5.23
CA VAL A 113 9.76 -14.82 4.71
C VAL A 113 10.26 -15.64 3.53
N HIS A 114 9.88 -16.92 3.48
CA HIS A 114 10.14 -17.76 2.32
C HIS A 114 8.83 -18.16 1.63
N THR A 115 8.90 -18.28 0.32
CA THR A 115 7.90 -18.85 -0.56
C THR A 115 8.21 -20.33 -0.72
N CYS A 116 7.34 -21.17 -0.15
CA CYS A 116 7.43 -22.62 -0.27
C CYS A 116 7.34 -23.04 -1.74
N PRO A 117 8.17 -23.99 -2.22
CA PRO A 117 9.11 -24.81 -1.43
C PRO A 117 10.56 -24.32 -1.26
N PHE A 118 11.04 -23.31 -2.00
CA PHE A 118 12.52 -23.11 -2.11
C PHE A 118 13.07 -21.68 -2.08
N PHE A 119 12.27 -20.62 -2.00
CA PHE A 119 12.79 -19.27 -2.26
C PHE A 119 12.51 -18.27 -1.14
N ILE A 120 13.53 -17.53 -0.71
CA ILE A 120 13.35 -16.37 0.18
C ILE A 120 12.64 -15.26 -0.60
N ALA A 121 11.51 -14.76 -0.10
CA ALA A 121 10.75 -13.68 -0.72
C ALA A 121 11.50 -12.34 -0.65
N THR A 122 11.29 -11.49 -1.65
CA THR A 122 11.72 -10.08 -1.60
C THR A 122 10.66 -9.19 -0.95
N ASN A 123 11.04 -8.00 -0.49
CA ASN A 123 10.12 -7.09 0.17
C ASN A 123 8.95 -6.67 -0.75
N GLY A 124 9.24 -6.27 -1.98
CA GLY A 124 8.21 -5.92 -2.96
C GLY A 124 7.30 -7.11 -3.33
N GLU A 125 7.85 -8.32 -3.36
CA GLU A 125 7.07 -9.54 -3.54
C GLU A 125 6.11 -9.77 -2.36
N MET A 126 6.59 -9.61 -1.11
CA MET A 126 5.75 -9.70 0.07
C MET A 126 4.63 -8.66 0.08
N ALA A 127 4.92 -7.45 -0.40
CA ALA A 127 3.92 -6.40 -0.51
C ALA A 127 2.81 -6.75 -1.51
N VAL A 128 3.15 -7.38 -2.64
CA VAL A 128 2.14 -7.91 -3.58
C VAL A 128 1.26 -8.95 -2.90
N TYR A 129 1.85 -9.94 -2.21
CA TYR A 129 1.09 -10.96 -1.52
C TYR A 129 0.16 -10.39 -0.44
N ALA A 130 0.61 -9.39 0.31
CA ALA A 130 -0.23 -8.69 1.28
C ALA A 130 -1.41 -7.98 0.61
N ILE A 131 -1.18 -7.29 -0.52
CA ILE A 131 -2.27 -6.68 -1.30
C ILE A 131 -3.23 -7.73 -1.85
N GLN A 132 -2.75 -8.87 -2.34
CA GLN A 132 -3.63 -9.97 -2.79
C GLN A 132 -4.51 -10.47 -1.65
N LYS A 133 -3.97 -10.55 -0.42
CA LYS A 133 -4.75 -10.95 0.76
C LYS A 133 -5.83 -9.93 1.13
N ILE A 134 -5.51 -8.64 1.05
CA ILE A 134 -6.45 -7.54 1.34
C ILE A 134 -7.55 -7.47 0.28
N THR A 135 -7.16 -7.52 -1.00
CA THR A 135 -8.06 -7.28 -2.14
C THR A 135 -8.78 -8.53 -2.63
N LYS A 136 -8.28 -9.72 -2.25
CA LYS A 136 -8.73 -11.03 -2.75
C LYS A 136 -8.63 -11.16 -4.28
N VAL A 137 -7.69 -10.43 -4.88
CA VAL A 137 -7.41 -10.42 -6.32
C VAL A 137 -5.96 -10.75 -6.57
N ASN A 138 -5.69 -11.64 -7.52
CA ASN A 138 -4.32 -11.98 -7.88
C ASN A 138 -3.74 -11.02 -8.91
N TRP A 139 -2.41 -10.83 -8.90
CA TRP A 139 -1.76 -9.96 -9.88
C TRP A 139 -1.94 -10.45 -11.32
N TYR A 140 -2.10 -11.76 -11.52
CA TYR A 140 -2.38 -12.35 -12.83
C TYR A 140 -3.85 -12.26 -13.22
N ASP A 141 -4.77 -11.82 -12.36
CA ASP A 141 -6.18 -11.64 -12.76
C ASP A 141 -6.37 -10.34 -13.57
N PHE A 142 -5.36 -9.47 -13.62
CA PHE A 142 -5.37 -8.27 -14.44
C PHE A 142 -5.03 -8.56 -15.91
N GLU A 143 -5.67 -7.83 -16.82
CA GLU A 143 -5.63 -8.06 -18.27
C GLU A 143 -4.21 -8.25 -18.84
N ASP A 144 -3.28 -7.33 -18.54
CA ASP A 144 -1.89 -7.40 -19.02
C ASP A 144 -1.09 -8.60 -18.47
N PHE A 145 -1.57 -9.25 -17.42
CA PHE A 145 -0.91 -10.36 -16.75
C PHE A 145 -1.72 -11.67 -16.80
N ASN A 146 -2.87 -11.67 -17.46
CA ASN A 146 -3.76 -12.83 -17.52
C ASN A 146 -3.14 -14.05 -18.22
N SER A 147 -2.15 -13.83 -19.09
CA SER A 147 -1.38 -14.92 -19.70
C SER A 147 -0.64 -15.78 -18.68
N TYR A 148 -0.41 -15.29 -17.46
CA TYR A 148 0.25 -16.04 -16.40
C TYR A 148 -0.69 -16.96 -15.60
N LYS A 149 -2.01 -16.76 -15.70
CA LYS A 149 -3.02 -17.51 -14.94
C LYS A 149 -2.98 -19.01 -15.23
N ASP A 150 -2.93 -19.37 -16.51
CA ASP A 150 -2.90 -20.76 -16.98
C ASP A 150 -1.51 -21.22 -17.40
N LYS A 151 -0.48 -20.40 -17.13
CA LYS A 151 0.89 -20.73 -17.49
C LYS A 151 1.38 -21.89 -16.62
N LYS A 152 1.83 -22.97 -17.26
CA LYS A 152 2.40 -24.13 -16.56
C LYS A 152 3.79 -23.81 -16.04
N THR A 153 4.05 -24.21 -14.80
CA THR A 153 5.40 -24.26 -14.25
C THR A 153 6.22 -25.31 -14.98
N THR A 154 7.35 -24.91 -15.58
CA THR A 154 8.26 -25.84 -16.28
C THR A 154 9.54 -26.14 -15.50
N GLY A 155 9.79 -25.40 -14.41
CA GLY A 155 10.93 -25.62 -13.53
C GLY A 155 11.06 -24.56 -12.44
N SER A 156 12.11 -24.64 -11.63
CA SER A 156 12.36 -23.74 -10.50
C SER A 156 12.53 -22.26 -10.90
N MET A 157 13.01 -22.01 -12.13
CA MET A 157 13.21 -20.67 -12.68
C MET A 157 12.01 -20.16 -13.50
N ASP A 158 11.05 -21.03 -13.82
CA ASP A 158 9.86 -20.71 -14.61
C ASP A 158 8.60 -21.11 -13.83
N GLN A 159 8.33 -20.33 -12.79
CA GLN A 159 7.24 -20.52 -11.83
C GLN A 159 6.68 -19.17 -11.36
N PRO A 160 5.47 -19.11 -10.77
CA PRO A 160 4.75 -17.86 -10.48
C PRO A 160 5.55 -16.79 -9.74
N GLN A 161 6.36 -17.19 -8.76
CA GLN A 161 7.21 -16.26 -8.02
C GLN A 161 8.28 -15.61 -8.91
N MET A 162 8.92 -16.38 -9.80
CA MET A 162 9.94 -15.84 -10.69
C MET A 162 9.32 -14.91 -11.73
N TRP A 163 8.09 -15.20 -12.18
CA TRP A 163 7.33 -14.32 -13.05
C TRP A 163 6.99 -12.99 -12.36
N LEU A 164 6.51 -13.06 -11.11
CA LEU A 164 6.23 -11.87 -10.32
C LEU A 164 7.50 -11.03 -10.11
N ARG A 165 8.63 -11.64 -9.76
CA ARG A 165 9.90 -10.93 -9.62
C ARG A 165 10.34 -10.25 -10.91
N SER A 166 10.14 -10.90 -12.06
CA SER A 166 10.41 -10.30 -13.36
C SER A 166 9.53 -9.07 -13.62
N ILE A 167 8.23 -9.16 -13.28
CA ILE A 167 7.29 -8.03 -13.35
C ILE A 167 7.73 -6.89 -12.42
N LEU A 168 8.10 -7.19 -11.18
CA LEU A 168 8.50 -6.20 -10.19
C LEU A 168 9.86 -5.57 -10.51
N THR A 169 10.78 -6.27 -11.17
CA THR A 169 12.07 -5.69 -11.56
C THR A 169 11.92 -4.75 -12.77
N ASP A 170 11.04 -5.09 -13.71
CA ASP A 170 10.74 -4.26 -14.87
C ASP A 170 9.90 -3.02 -14.46
N HIS A 171 10.48 -1.83 -14.58
CA HIS A 171 9.80 -0.57 -14.21
C HIS A 171 8.47 -0.36 -14.93
N ARG A 172 8.36 -0.72 -16.22
CA ARG A 172 7.13 -0.52 -17.01
C ARG A 172 6.04 -1.49 -16.54
N LYS A 173 6.38 -2.76 -16.35
CA LYS A 173 5.43 -3.78 -15.86
C LYS A 173 5.03 -3.50 -14.41
N ARG A 174 5.97 -3.15 -13.53
CA ARG A 174 5.70 -2.72 -12.16
C ARG A 174 4.73 -1.53 -12.12
N LYS A 175 4.96 -0.50 -12.94
CA LYS A 175 4.05 0.65 -13.03
C LYS A 175 2.64 0.26 -13.47
N LYS A 176 2.51 -0.65 -14.44
CA LYS A 176 1.21 -1.20 -14.86
C LYS A 176 0.52 -1.94 -13.71
N LEU A 177 1.21 -2.83 -13.01
CA LEU A 177 0.66 -3.58 -11.88
C LEU A 177 0.17 -2.65 -10.76
N ILE A 178 0.95 -1.62 -10.41
CA ILE A 178 0.53 -0.58 -9.45
C ILE A 178 -0.74 0.12 -9.93
N GLY A 179 -0.80 0.48 -11.22
CA GLY A 179 -1.97 1.09 -11.83
C GLY A 179 -3.23 0.22 -11.69
N TYR A 180 -3.12 -1.08 -11.98
CA TYR A 180 -4.23 -2.02 -11.81
C TYR A 180 -4.69 -2.14 -10.37
N TYR A 181 -3.78 -2.31 -9.41
CA TYR A 181 -4.17 -2.39 -8.00
C TYR A 181 -4.81 -1.10 -7.49
N ARG A 182 -4.28 0.07 -7.84
CA ARG A 182 -4.91 1.36 -7.49
C ARG A 182 -6.29 1.50 -8.10
N ALA A 183 -6.43 1.16 -9.39
CA ALA A 183 -7.71 1.18 -10.07
C ALA A 183 -8.70 0.16 -9.48
N TYR A 184 -8.23 -0.97 -8.93
CA TYR A 184 -9.08 -1.93 -8.24
C TYR A 184 -9.49 -1.47 -6.85
N TYR A 185 -8.54 -0.95 -6.06
CA TYR A 185 -8.72 -0.62 -4.65
C TYR A 185 -9.57 0.64 -4.43
N TYR A 186 -9.51 1.62 -5.34
CA TYR A 186 -10.25 2.88 -5.22
C TYR A 186 -11.54 2.94 -6.06
N LYS A 187 -12.00 1.80 -6.61
CA LYS A 187 -13.33 1.69 -7.21
C LYS A 187 -14.41 1.76 -6.15
#